data_AF-A0A133YV26-F1
#
_entry.id   AF-A0A133YV26-F1
#
_cell.length_a   1.000
_cell.length_b   1.000
_cell.length_c   1.000
_cell.angle_alpha   90.00
_cell.angle_beta   90.00
_cell.angle_gamma   90.00
#
_symmetry.space_group_name_H-M   'P 1'
#
loop_
_entity.id
_entity.type
_entity.pdbx_description
1 polymer ?
#
loop_
_entity_poly.entity_id
_entity_poly.type
_entity_poly.pdbx_seq_one_letter_code
_entity_poly.pdbx_strand_id
1 'polypeptide(L)'
;MKKEDKICLNKSKDFTKCIRNELVLENKKTQNKILGLLEYRMNKNKRHPDSIYEGYDENKKQYYGESTTSKYFKIIYKIDPFDKKEFGSSDTIFNCWSYLLIFAKARKKMLLDNSDLKMEKYIYENMDKIFKGYEDFKELFEKLSDYHHSLANFMPAPIGFNGSFNHDGKGNFLKDNDFPDIYYKRAKDDFKEKYDWINEHMEQLSLDFFKEYKSFFENKRANTIDLTNEKQKENFKKSIENAITSIEKRAKQLFEKCNNF
;
A
#
# COMPACT_ATOMS: atom_id res chain seq x y z
N MET A 1 6.66 22.15 -24.88
CA MET A 1 5.30 21.77 -24.43
C MET A 1 5.21 20.25 -24.35
N LYS A 2 5.19 19.67 -23.16
CA LYS A 2 4.87 18.24 -23.00
C LYS A 2 3.39 18.08 -23.33
N LYS A 3 3.03 17.07 -24.13
CA LYS A 3 1.61 16.67 -24.32
C LYS A 3 0.99 16.60 -22.93
N GLU A 4 -0.10 17.32 -22.71
CA GLU A 4 -0.95 17.07 -21.54
C GLU A 4 -1.40 15.62 -21.65
N ASP A 5 -0.78 14.73 -20.86
CA ASP A 5 -1.23 13.35 -20.73
C ASP A 5 -2.65 13.42 -20.15
N LYS A 6 -3.64 13.31 -21.02
CA LYS A 6 -5.04 13.34 -20.65
C LYS A 6 -5.28 12.16 -19.70
N ILE A 7 -5.51 12.46 -18.42
CA ILE A 7 -5.88 11.46 -17.42
C ILE A 7 -7.17 10.79 -17.88
N CYS A 8 -7.10 9.49 -18.14
CA CYS A 8 -8.18 8.74 -18.74
C CYS A 8 -8.54 7.56 -17.83
N LEU A 9 -9.66 7.69 -17.11
CA LEU A 9 -10.20 6.71 -16.17
C LEU A 9 -11.57 6.26 -16.68
N ASN A 10 -11.59 5.37 -17.66
CA ASN A 10 -12.81 5.05 -18.41
C ASN A 10 -13.55 3.84 -17.85
N LYS A 11 -12.94 3.10 -16.93
CA LYS A 11 -13.46 1.84 -16.38
C LYS A 11 -12.81 1.55 -15.04
N SER A 12 -13.50 0.82 -14.17
CA SER A 12 -13.00 0.45 -12.84
C SER A 12 -11.64 -0.24 -12.86
N LYS A 13 -11.34 -1.05 -13.89
CA LYS A 13 -10.04 -1.71 -14.03
C LYS A 13 -8.86 -0.77 -14.25
N ASP A 14 -9.10 0.49 -14.64
CA ASP A 14 -8.02 1.48 -14.75
C ASP A 14 -7.50 1.89 -13.36
N PHE A 15 -8.33 1.78 -12.31
CA PHE A 15 -7.95 2.10 -10.94
C PHE A 15 -7.09 1.02 -10.26
N THR A 16 -7.22 -0.24 -10.70
CA THR A 16 -6.42 -1.37 -10.18
C THR A 16 -5.14 -1.64 -10.99
N LYS A 17 -4.95 -0.90 -12.09
CA LYS A 17 -3.74 -1.00 -12.90
C LYS A 17 -2.51 -0.63 -12.06
N CYS A 18 -1.44 -1.41 -12.19
CA CYS A 18 -0.17 -1.03 -11.61
C CYS A 18 0.47 0.11 -12.41
N ILE A 19 0.76 1.23 -11.75
CA ILE A 19 1.25 2.46 -12.38
C ILE A 19 2.63 2.90 -11.90
N ARG A 20 3.36 1.99 -11.22
CA ARG A 20 4.71 2.26 -10.65
C ARG A 20 5.72 2.82 -11.65
N ASN A 21 5.63 2.39 -12.92
CA ASN A 21 6.49 2.85 -14.00
C ASN A 21 5.96 4.08 -14.75
N GLU A 22 4.70 4.46 -14.52
CA GLU A 22 3.95 5.44 -15.31
C GLU A 22 3.90 6.80 -14.59
N LEU A 23 3.70 6.79 -13.27
CA LEU A 23 3.57 8.03 -12.49
C LEU A 23 4.91 8.73 -12.22
N VAL A 24 6.03 7.98 -12.22
CA VAL A 24 7.35 8.53 -11.93
C VAL A 24 8.36 8.03 -12.96
N LEU A 25 8.34 8.62 -14.16
CA LEU A 25 9.16 8.20 -15.30
C LEU A 25 10.69 8.26 -15.06
N GLU A 26 11.13 9.02 -14.07
CA GLU A 26 12.53 9.15 -13.69
C GLU A 26 13.04 7.98 -12.84
N ASN A 27 12.14 7.20 -12.25
CA ASN A 27 12.53 5.97 -11.56
C ASN A 27 12.94 4.92 -12.60
N LYS A 28 13.84 4.02 -12.18
CA LYS A 28 14.20 2.87 -13.02
C LYS A 28 12.94 2.03 -13.26
N LYS A 29 12.65 1.72 -14.53
CA LYS A 29 11.55 0.83 -14.89
C LYS A 29 11.77 -0.55 -14.27
N THR A 30 10.72 -1.11 -13.70
CA THR A 30 10.70 -2.45 -13.12
C THR A 30 9.67 -3.32 -13.80
N GLN A 31 9.74 -4.62 -13.55
CA GLN A 31 8.75 -5.59 -14.02
C GLN A 31 7.39 -5.36 -13.33
N ASN A 32 6.40 -6.18 -13.67
CA ASN A 32 5.16 -6.27 -12.90
C ASN A 32 5.34 -7.25 -11.74
N LYS A 33 4.25 -7.50 -11.00
CA LYS A 33 4.16 -8.67 -10.14
C LYS A 33 5.17 -8.61 -8.97
N ILE A 34 5.43 -9.72 -8.29
CA ILE A 34 6.34 -9.79 -7.14
C ILE A 34 7.73 -9.26 -7.52
N LEU A 35 8.26 -9.66 -8.68
CA LEU A 35 9.56 -9.21 -9.18
C LEU A 35 9.63 -7.69 -9.31
N GLY A 36 8.60 -7.09 -9.89
CA GLY A 36 8.47 -5.64 -10.03
C GLY A 36 8.45 -4.89 -8.70
N LEU A 37 7.77 -5.45 -7.70
CA LEU A 37 7.76 -4.90 -6.34
C LEU A 37 9.16 -4.99 -5.70
N LEU A 38 9.84 -6.13 -5.81
CA LEU A 38 11.18 -6.34 -5.24
C LEU A 38 12.23 -5.46 -5.91
N GLU A 39 12.24 -5.41 -7.25
CA GLU A 39 13.10 -4.51 -8.02
C GLU A 39 12.88 -3.06 -7.60
N TYR A 40 11.61 -2.64 -7.47
CA TYR A 40 11.28 -1.29 -7.04
C TYR A 40 11.87 -1.01 -5.65
N ARG A 41 11.69 -1.91 -4.68
CA ARG A 41 12.24 -1.73 -3.33
C ARG A 41 13.77 -1.72 -3.27
N MET A 42 14.44 -2.51 -4.11
CA MET A 42 15.90 -2.58 -4.16
C MET A 42 16.53 -1.40 -4.93
N ASN A 43 15.75 -0.73 -5.78
CA ASN A 43 16.21 0.43 -6.53
C ASN A 43 16.33 1.67 -5.63
N LYS A 44 17.30 2.53 -5.96
CA LYS A 44 17.36 3.91 -5.43
C LYS A 44 16.36 4.80 -6.19
N ASN A 45 15.07 4.65 -5.89
CA ASN A 45 14.03 5.47 -6.51
C ASN A 45 14.14 6.91 -6.05
N LYS A 46 13.88 7.84 -6.96
CA LYS A 46 13.89 9.28 -6.64
C LYS A 46 12.65 9.69 -5.87
N ARG A 47 11.51 9.05 -6.15
CA ARG A 47 10.20 9.39 -5.56
C ARG A 47 9.31 8.17 -5.49
N HIS A 48 8.32 8.21 -4.60
CA HIS A 48 7.27 7.21 -4.57
C HIS A 48 6.11 7.56 -5.51
N PRO A 49 5.49 6.57 -6.19
CA PRO A 49 4.39 6.81 -7.12
C PRO A 49 3.11 7.28 -6.42
N ASP A 50 2.93 7.00 -5.13
CA ASP A 50 1.81 7.51 -4.35
C ASP A 50 2.00 8.96 -3.89
N SER A 51 3.21 9.54 -3.96
CA SER A 51 3.47 10.92 -3.53
C SER A 51 2.57 11.93 -4.25
N ILE A 52 1.96 12.86 -3.50
CA ILE A 52 1.22 14.01 -4.05
C ILE A 52 2.14 15.12 -4.58
N TYR A 53 3.40 15.16 -4.14
CA TYR A 53 4.38 16.17 -4.55
C TYR A 53 5.23 15.67 -5.72
N GLU A 54 5.65 16.59 -6.60
CA GLU A 54 6.65 16.27 -7.62
C GLU A 54 8.01 15.97 -7.00
N GLY A 55 8.41 16.55 -5.89
CA GLY A 55 9.74 16.25 -5.36
C GLY A 55 10.01 16.88 -4.03
N TYR A 56 11.21 16.60 -3.52
CA TYR A 56 11.74 17.19 -2.31
C TYR A 56 13.05 17.91 -2.63
N ASP A 57 13.15 19.18 -2.26
CA ASP A 57 14.38 19.96 -2.33
C ASP A 57 15.14 19.80 -1.02
N GLU A 58 16.21 19.01 -1.04
CA GLU A 58 17.06 18.73 0.14
C GLU A 58 17.71 19.99 0.72
N ASN A 59 18.04 20.98 -0.11
CA ASN A 59 18.69 22.21 0.35
C ASN A 59 17.69 23.10 1.11
N LYS A 60 16.46 23.19 0.60
CA LYS A 60 15.39 23.98 1.21
C LYS A 60 14.59 23.20 2.26
N LYS A 61 14.80 21.89 2.34
CA LYS A 61 14.03 20.95 3.16
C LYS A 61 12.52 21.03 2.92
N GLN A 62 12.11 21.21 1.67
CA GLN A 62 10.72 21.46 1.29
C GLN A 62 10.27 20.62 0.10
N TYR A 63 9.05 20.12 0.18
CA TYR A 63 8.38 19.51 -0.98
C TYR A 63 7.93 20.57 -1.98
N TYR A 64 7.95 20.22 -3.26
CA TYR A 64 7.55 21.11 -4.35
C TYR A 64 6.78 20.38 -5.45
N GLY A 65 6.07 21.18 -6.25
CA GLY A 65 5.40 20.76 -7.49
C GLY A 65 4.18 19.85 -7.29
N GLU A 66 3.41 19.70 -8.36
CA GLU A 66 2.19 18.90 -8.40
C GLU A 66 2.40 17.58 -9.16
N SER A 67 2.37 16.46 -8.43
CA SER A 67 2.53 15.13 -9.04
C SER A 67 1.35 14.75 -9.95
N THR A 68 1.52 13.67 -10.72
CA THR A 68 0.39 13.03 -11.41
C THR A 68 -0.63 12.47 -10.41
N THR A 69 -0.20 11.98 -9.24
CA THR A 69 -1.09 11.41 -8.21
C THR A 69 -2.01 12.45 -7.60
N SER A 70 -1.51 13.66 -7.32
CA SER A 70 -2.36 14.77 -6.85
C SER A 70 -3.40 15.18 -7.88
N LYS A 71 -3.07 15.13 -9.18
CA LYS A 71 -4.05 15.38 -10.25
C LYS A 71 -5.15 14.32 -10.25
N TYR A 72 -4.78 13.04 -10.09
CA TYR A 72 -5.75 11.97 -9.91
C TYR A 72 -6.64 12.21 -8.68
N PHE A 73 -6.08 12.62 -7.54
CA PHE A 73 -6.88 12.89 -6.33
C PHE A 73 -7.87 14.04 -6.52
N LYS A 74 -7.49 15.13 -7.20
CA LYS A 74 -8.41 16.22 -7.57
C LYS A 74 -9.56 15.72 -8.44
N ILE A 75 -9.27 14.85 -9.40
CA ILE A 75 -10.28 14.29 -10.31
C ILE A 75 -11.22 13.34 -9.58
N ILE A 76 -10.68 12.45 -8.76
CA ILE A 76 -11.40 11.35 -8.11
C ILE A 76 -12.23 11.84 -6.92
N TYR A 77 -11.62 12.61 -6.03
CA TYR A 77 -12.21 13.00 -4.76
C TYR A 77 -12.78 14.43 -4.75
N LYS A 78 -12.48 15.22 -5.79
CA LYS A 78 -12.87 16.65 -5.88
C LYS A 78 -12.35 17.48 -4.67
N ILE A 79 -11.17 17.12 -4.17
CA ILE A 79 -10.50 17.82 -3.06
C ILE A 79 -9.28 18.59 -3.57
N ASP A 80 -8.79 19.54 -2.77
CA ASP A 80 -7.40 19.99 -2.89
C ASP A 80 -6.49 19.10 -2.02
N PRO A 81 -5.67 18.20 -2.60
CA PRO A 81 -4.78 17.33 -1.83
C PRO A 81 -3.66 18.09 -1.10
N PHE A 82 -3.44 19.37 -1.44
CA PHE A 82 -2.43 20.23 -0.80
C PHE A 82 -2.97 21.06 0.36
N ASP A 83 -4.27 20.97 0.69
CA ASP A 83 -4.77 21.56 1.92
C ASP A 83 -4.08 20.88 3.10
N LYS A 84 -3.15 21.60 3.77
CA LYS A 84 -2.35 21.03 4.86
C LYS A 84 -3.13 20.86 6.17
N LYS A 85 -4.33 21.44 6.27
CA LYS A 85 -5.19 21.27 7.46
C LYS A 85 -5.94 19.94 7.38
N GLU A 86 -6.48 19.63 6.21
CA GLU A 86 -7.27 18.42 5.99
C GLU A 86 -6.45 17.26 5.40
N PHE A 87 -5.51 17.57 4.51
CA PHE A 87 -4.70 16.61 3.76
C PHE A 87 -3.21 16.98 3.85
N GLY A 88 -2.51 17.07 2.72
CA GLY A 88 -1.09 17.41 2.65
C GLY A 88 -0.15 16.21 2.54
N SER A 89 -0.66 14.98 2.53
CA SER A 89 0.07 13.79 2.09
C SER A 89 -0.83 12.76 1.39
N SER A 90 -0.22 11.63 1.07
CA SER A 90 -0.89 10.42 0.59
C SER A 90 -0.33 9.20 1.30
N ASP A 91 -1.06 8.11 1.21
CA ASP A 91 -0.59 6.82 1.69
C ASP A 91 -1.15 5.66 0.86
N THR A 92 -0.46 4.53 0.93
CA THR A 92 -0.90 3.26 0.38
C THR A 92 -1.67 2.47 1.44
N ILE A 93 -2.94 2.13 1.17
CA ILE A 93 -3.85 1.48 2.12
C ILE A 93 -3.30 0.11 2.55
N PHE A 94 -3.04 -0.78 1.58
CA PHE A 94 -2.51 -2.12 1.82
C PHE A 94 -1.05 -2.20 1.37
N ASN A 95 -0.16 -2.47 2.32
CA ASN A 95 1.27 -2.63 2.06
C ASN A 95 1.61 -4.08 1.71
N CYS A 96 1.61 -4.42 0.42
CA CYS A 96 1.91 -5.78 -0.06
C CYS A 96 3.28 -6.30 0.44
N TRP A 97 4.26 -5.41 0.62
CA TRP A 97 5.56 -5.80 1.12
C TRP A 97 5.48 -6.40 2.52
N SER A 98 4.63 -5.86 3.40
CA SER A 98 4.49 -6.36 4.77
C SER A 98 3.97 -7.80 4.79
N TYR A 99 2.95 -8.11 3.99
CA TYR A 99 2.48 -9.49 3.81
C TYR A 99 3.58 -10.40 3.25
N LEU A 100 4.24 -9.98 2.17
CA LEU A 100 5.28 -10.79 1.53
C LEU A 100 6.46 -11.05 2.47
N LEU A 101 6.85 -10.06 3.26
CA LEU A 101 7.92 -10.17 4.26
C LEU A 101 7.55 -11.16 5.37
N ILE A 102 6.32 -11.10 5.89
CA ILE A 102 5.82 -12.03 6.92
C ILE A 102 5.86 -13.46 6.39
N PHE A 103 5.33 -13.69 5.19
CA PHE A 103 5.34 -15.00 4.55
C PHE A 103 6.76 -15.52 4.31
N ALA A 104 7.62 -14.70 3.71
CA ALA A 104 8.98 -15.09 3.36
C ALA A 104 9.83 -15.41 4.59
N LYS A 105 9.66 -14.67 5.70
CA LYS A 105 10.32 -14.97 6.98
C LYS A 105 9.86 -16.33 7.53
N ALA A 106 8.56 -16.60 7.51
CA ALA A 106 8.03 -17.89 7.95
C ALA A 106 8.57 -19.05 7.08
N ARG A 107 8.59 -18.88 5.76
CA ARG A 107 9.15 -19.87 4.82
C ARG A 107 10.66 -20.08 5.03
N LYS A 108 11.44 -19.01 5.18
CA LYS A 108 12.88 -19.08 5.44
C LYS A 108 13.18 -19.91 6.71
N LYS A 109 12.42 -19.67 7.79
CA LYS A 109 12.51 -20.45 9.03
C LYS A 109 12.20 -21.94 8.81
N MET A 110 11.12 -22.26 8.09
CA MET A 110 10.75 -23.65 7.80
C MET A 110 11.79 -24.38 6.95
N LEU A 111 12.45 -23.66 6.03
CA LEU A 111 13.49 -24.19 5.16
C LEU A 111 14.84 -24.32 5.86
N LEU A 112 14.94 -23.94 7.15
CA LEU A 112 16.19 -23.88 7.92
C LEU A 112 17.29 -23.10 7.18
N ASP A 113 16.88 -22.06 6.45
CA ASP A 113 17.78 -21.27 5.61
C ASP A 113 18.39 -20.12 6.43
N ASN A 114 19.68 -20.23 6.70
CA ASN A 114 20.45 -19.28 7.50
C ASN A 114 21.16 -18.21 6.65
N SER A 115 20.71 -17.98 5.41
CA SER A 115 21.25 -16.91 4.56
C SER A 115 21.20 -15.54 5.27
N ASP A 116 22.28 -14.76 5.22
CA ASP A 116 22.31 -13.39 5.77
C ASP A 116 21.86 -12.32 4.77
N LEU A 117 21.29 -12.75 3.63
CA LEU A 117 20.78 -11.81 2.63
C LEU A 117 19.64 -10.97 3.20
N LYS A 118 19.63 -9.68 2.83
CA LYS A 118 18.46 -8.82 3.02
C LYS A 118 17.23 -9.49 2.40
N MET A 119 16.09 -9.38 3.07
CA MET A 119 14.88 -10.12 2.69
C MET A 119 14.42 -9.86 1.26
N GLU A 120 14.53 -8.63 0.74
CA GLU A 120 14.23 -8.32 -0.64
C GLU A 120 15.05 -9.17 -1.62
N LYS A 121 16.37 -9.22 -1.40
CA LYS A 121 17.30 -9.99 -2.24
C LYS A 121 17.11 -11.49 -2.06
N TYR A 122 16.91 -11.94 -0.82
CA TYR A 122 16.61 -13.34 -0.52
C TYR A 122 15.37 -13.83 -1.29
N ILE A 123 14.28 -13.07 -1.26
CA ILE A 123 13.04 -13.44 -1.96
C ILE A 123 13.28 -13.45 -3.47
N TYR A 124 13.95 -12.42 -4.00
CA TYR A 124 14.26 -12.31 -5.43
C TYR A 124 15.00 -13.54 -5.95
N GLU A 125 16.03 -14.00 -5.22
CA GLU A 125 16.88 -15.12 -5.63
C GLU A 125 16.25 -16.50 -5.35
N ASN A 126 15.24 -16.58 -4.47
CA ASN A 126 14.70 -17.85 -3.97
C ASN A 126 13.19 -18.00 -4.15
N MET A 127 12.55 -17.25 -5.07
CA MET A 127 11.09 -17.27 -5.23
C MET A 127 10.53 -18.70 -5.38
N ASP A 128 11.12 -19.51 -6.27
CA ASP A 128 10.62 -20.87 -6.51
C ASP A 128 10.73 -21.75 -5.26
N LYS A 129 11.81 -21.63 -4.49
CA LYS A 129 12.00 -22.34 -3.22
C LYS A 129 11.00 -21.88 -2.15
N ILE A 130 10.78 -20.57 -2.05
CA ILE A 130 9.87 -19.95 -1.07
C ILE A 130 8.43 -20.40 -1.33
N PHE A 131 8.01 -20.43 -2.59
CA PHE A 131 6.63 -20.72 -2.97
C PHE A 131 6.34 -22.18 -3.32
N LYS A 132 7.34 -23.07 -3.36
CA LYS A 132 7.13 -24.50 -3.58
C LYS A 132 6.16 -25.09 -2.54
N GLY A 133 5.02 -25.60 -3.00
CA GLY A 133 3.93 -26.12 -2.17
C GLY A 133 3.01 -25.05 -1.56
N TYR A 134 3.14 -23.80 -2.02
CA TYR A 134 2.36 -22.63 -1.63
C TYR A 134 2.05 -21.76 -2.87
N GLU A 135 1.75 -22.42 -3.99
CA GLU A 135 1.51 -21.77 -5.28
C GLU A 135 0.28 -20.85 -5.23
N ASP A 136 -0.72 -21.19 -4.42
CA ASP A 136 -1.89 -20.36 -4.13
C ASP A 136 -1.52 -19.01 -3.49
N PHE A 137 -0.58 -19.02 -2.54
CA PHE A 137 -0.03 -17.77 -1.99
C PHE A 137 0.71 -16.98 -3.05
N LYS A 138 1.49 -17.65 -3.92
CA LYS A 138 2.20 -16.96 -5.02
C LYS A 138 1.20 -16.19 -5.88
N GLU A 139 0.14 -16.83 -6.34
CA GLU A 139 -0.88 -16.18 -7.17
C GLU A 139 -1.52 -14.95 -6.50
N LEU A 140 -1.84 -15.06 -5.20
CA LEU A 140 -2.36 -13.95 -4.41
C LEU A 140 -1.34 -12.81 -4.29
N PHE A 141 -0.08 -13.12 -4.02
CA PHE A 141 0.99 -12.11 -3.94
C PHE A 141 1.30 -11.46 -5.28
N GLU A 142 1.25 -12.20 -6.38
CA GLU A 142 1.42 -11.65 -7.73
C GLU A 142 0.37 -10.56 -8.00
N LYS A 143 -0.90 -10.88 -7.68
CA LYS A 143 -2.02 -9.94 -7.84
C LYS A 143 -1.89 -8.74 -6.90
N LEU A 144 -1.66 -8.96 -5.61
CA LEU A 144 -1.53 -7.88 -4.63
C LEU A 144 -0.30 -6.98 -4.91
N SER A 145 0.79 -7.54 -5.46
CA SER A 145 1.99 -6.78 -5.84
C SER A 145 1.75 -5.82 -6.99
N ASP A 146 0.84 -6.14 -7.91
CA ASP A 146 0.39 -5.21 -8.95
C ASP A 146 -0.56 -4.14 -8.38
N TYR A 147 -1.45 -4.53 -7.48
CA TYR A 147 -2.36 -3.60 -6.82
C TYR A 147 -1.67 -2.64 -5.85
N HIS A 148 -0.50 -3.00 -5.32
CA HIS A 148 0.23 -2.18 -4.36
C HIS A 148 0.41 -0.73 -4.85
N HIS A 149 0.83 -0.56 -6.10
CA HIS A 149 0.97 0.74 -6.75
C HIS A 149 -0.17 0.99 -7.73
N SER A 150 -1.40 1.01 -7.25
CA SER A 150 -2.60 1.31 -8.04
C SER A 150 -3.40 2.46 -7.39
N LEU A 151 -4.15 3.21 -8.19
CA LEU A 151 -4.95 4.33 -7.67
C LEU A 151 -5.99 3.87 -6.64
N ALA A 152 -6.55 2.67 -6.82
CA ALA A 152 -7.47 2.07 -5.87
C ALA A 152 -6.82 1.76 -4.51
N ASN A 153 -5.50 1.64 -4.44
CA ASN A 153 -4.78 1.41 -3.20
C ASN A 153 -4.17 2.70 -2.61
N PHE A 154 -4.15 3.79 -3.36
CA PHE A 154 -3.70 5.10 -2.85
C PHE A 154 -4.87 5.85 -2.21
N MET A 155 -4.58 6.59 -1.15
CA MET A 155 -5.53 7.50 -0.53
C MET A 155 -4.88 8.85 -0.20
N PRO A 156 -5.62 9.96 -0.32
CA PRO A 156 -5.25 11.21 0.35
C PRO A 156 -5.17 10.97 1.85
N ALA A 157 -4.26 11.67 2.53
CA ALA A 157 -4.06 11.54 3.96
C ALA A 157 -3.60 12.87 4.57
N PRO A 158 -3.88 13.11 5.86
CA PRO A 158 -3.32 14.24 6.58
C PRO A 158 -1.83 14.03 6.80
N ILE A 159 -1.07 15.12 6.93
CA ILE A 159 0.35 15.06 7.32
C ILE A 159 0.51 14.24 8.61
N GLY A 160 1.51 13.36 8.62
CA GLY A 160 1.80 12.48 9.75
C GLY A 160 0.82 11.31 9.93
N PHE A 161 0.02 10.97 8.91
CA PHE A 161 -0.79 9.74 8.95
C PHE A 161 0.09 8.48 9.04
N ASN A 162 1.16 8.45 8.25
CA ASN A 162 2.21 7.43 8.33
C ASN A 162 3.13 7.69 9.50
N GLY A 163 3.45 6.64 10.25
CA GLY A 163 4.38 6.71 11.37
C GLY A 163 5.80 7.04 10.91
N SER A 164 6.57 7.65 11.80
CA SER A 164 7.99 7.93 11.59
C SER A 164 8.80 7.52 12.83
N PHE A 165 10.11 7.74 12.80
CA PHE A 165 10.94 7.55 13.99
C PHE A 165 10.49 8.43 15.18
N ASN A 166 9.86 9.58 14.90
CA ASN A 166 9.52 10.58 15.91
C ASN A 166 8.05 10.56 16.33
N HIS A 167 7.18 9.84 15.64
CA HIS A 167 5.78 9.69 16.04
C HIS A 167 5.20 8.37 15.55
N ASP A 168 4.28 7.81 16.33
CA ASP A 168 3.57 6.59 15.94
C ASP A 168 2.50 6.91 14.88
N GLY A 169 2.13 5.91 14.08
CA GLY A 169 1.27 6.08 12.90
C GLY A 169 1.23 4.81 12.05
N LYS A 170 0.59 4.89 10.88
CA LYS A 170 0.48 3.75 9.96
C LYS A 170 1.87 3.30 9.50
N GLY A 171 2.14 2.00 9.47
CA GLY A 171 3.45 1.46 9.08
C GLY A 171 4.57 1.53 10.13
N ASN A 172 4.27 1.82 11.40
CA ASN A 172 5.23 1.61 12.48
C ASN A 172 5.55 0.11 12.65
N PHE A 173 6.76 -0.29 12.21
CA PHE A 173 7.22 -1.68 12.17
C PHE A 173 7.17 -2.37 13.53
N LEU A 174 7.38 -1.66 14.64
CA LEU A 174 7.36 -2.26 15.97
C LEU A 174 5.94 -2.63 16.45
N LYS A 175 4.88 -2.21 15.73
CA LYS A 175 3.51 -2.28 16.24
C LYS A 175 2.45 -2.66 15.20
N ASP A 176 2.81 -3.37 14.12
CA ASP A 176 1.85 -4.00 13.18
C ASP A 176 0.86 -3.05 12.48
N ASN A 177 1.19 -1.77 12.37
CA ASN A 177 0.27 -0.74 11.89
C ASN A 177 0.10 -0.71 10.36
N ASP A 178 0.57 -1.71 9.62
CA ASP A 178 0.35 -1.80 8.16
C ASP A 178 -1.01 -2.42 7.80
N PHE A 179 -1.71 -3.00 8.77
CA PHE A 179 -3.04 -3.58 8.58
C PHE A 179 -4.12 -2.55 8.93
N PRO A 180 -5.02 -2.17 7.99
CA PRO A 180 -5.99 -1.11 8.23
C PRO A 180 -6.90 -1.32 9.44
N ASP A 181 -7.35 -2.56 9.68
CA ASP A 181 -8.25 -2.89 10.79
C ASP A 181 -7.57 -2.78 12.16
N ILE A 182 -6.29 -3.16 12.24
CA ILE A 182 -5.46 -2.97 13.44
C ILE A 182 -5.20 -1.48 13.65
N TYR A 183 -4.79 -0.76 12.60
CA TYR A 183 -4.52 0.68 12.68
C TYR A 183 -5.77 1.46 13.12
N TYR A 184 -6.93 1.17 12.54
CA TYR A 184 -8.20 1.85 12.86
C TYR A 184 -8.62 1.65 14.32
N LYS A 185 -8.52 0.41 14.83
CA LYS A 185 -8.80 0.12 16.25
C LYS A 185 -7.89 0.91 17.18
N ARG A 186 -6.59 0.97 16.86
CA ARG A 186 -5.61 1.70 17.65
C ARG A 186 -5.80 3.21 17.57
N ALA A 187 -6.08 3.75 16.39
CA ALA A 187 -6.24 5.18 16.20
C ALA A 187 -7.31 5.76 17.13
N LYS A 188 -8.35 5.00 17.46
CA LYS A 188 -9.38 5.40 18.42
C LYS A 188 -8.81 5.80 19.79
N ASP A 189 -7.82 5.06 20.27
CA ASP A 189 -7.29 5.20 21.62
C ASP A 189 -5.93 5.96 21.62
N ASP A 190 -5.09 5.70 20.62
CA ASP A 190 -3.72 6.20 20.54
C ASP A 190 -3.58 7.48 19.69
N PHE A 191 -4.46 7.69 18.69
CA PHE A 191 -4.35 8.76 17.67
C PHE A 191 -5.71 9.37 17.35
N LYS A 192 -6.41 9.89 18.36
CA LYS A 192 -7.82 10.29 18.23
C LYS A 192 -8.09 11.20 17.02
N GLU A 193 -7.22 12.17 16.75
CA GLU A 193 -7.32 13.06 15.57
C GLU A 193 -7.36 12.28 14.25
N LYS A 194 -6.56 11.23 14.10
CA LYS A 194 -6.56 10.39 12.89
C LYS A 194 -7.81 9.52 12.80
N TYR A 195 -8.30 9.04 13.94
CA TYR A 195 -9.55 8.29 13.99
C TYR A 195 -10.77 9.15 13.62
N ASP A 196 -10.84 10.37 14.15
CA ASP A 196 -11.89 11.33 13.83
C ASP A 196 -11.85 11.66 12.34
N TRP A 197 -10.67 12.01 11.81
CA TRP A 197 -10.46 12.29 10.39
C TRP A 197 -10.92 11.14 9.48
N ILE A 198 -10.57 9.88 9.81
CA ILE A 198 -11.01 8.71 9.04
C ILE A 198 -12.53 8.63 8.99
N ASN A 199 -13.22 8.89 10.10
CA ASN A 199 -14.67 8.80 10.17
C ASN A 199 -15.36 9.96 9.44
N GLU A 200 -14.81 11.17 9.52
CA GLU A 200 -15.29 12.34 8.79
C GLU A 200 -15.17 12.17 7.27
N HIS A 201 -14.09 11.52 6.81
CA HIS A 201 -13.78 11.36 5.39
C HIS A 201 -14.16 9.98 4.82
N MET A 202 -14.82 9.12 5.61
CA MET A 202 -15.09 7.72 5.27
C MET A 202 -15.81 7.56 3.93
N GLU A 203 -16.91 8.30 3.76
CA GLU A 203 -17.72 8.24 2.54
C GLU A 203 -17.03 8.95 1.37
N GLN A 204 -16.48 10.14 1.61
CA GLN A 204 -15.85 10.96 0.57
C GLN A 204 -14.70 10.22 -0.10
N LEU A 205 -13.85 9.55 0.69
CA LEU A 205 -12.62 8.91 0.21
C LEU A 205 -12.72 7.39 0.02
N SER A 206 -13.93 6.83 0.22
CA SER A 206 -14.22 5.39 0.17
C SER A 206 -13.28 4.59 1.08
N LEU A 207 -13.34 4.88 2.38
CA LEU A 207 -12.47 4.30 3.40
C LEU A 207 -13.10 3.16 4.21
N ASP A 208 -14.23 2.61 3.74
CA ASP A 208 -14.98 1.54 4.42
C ASP A 208 -14.12 0.33 4.81
N PHE A 209 -13.01 0.11 4.09
CA PHE A 209 -12.04 -0.94 4.39
C PHE A 209 -11.50 -0.84 5.83
N PHE A 210 -11.42 0.34 6.46
CA PHE A 210 -10.98 0.44 7.87
C PHE A 210 -11.93 -0.30 8.84
N LYS A 211 -13.21 -0.42 8.48
CA LYS A 211 -14.25 -1.11 9.27
C LYS A 211 -14.48 -2.55 8.80
N GLU A 212 -14.46 -2.77 7.50
CA GLU A 212 -14.86 -4.04 6.89
C GLU A 212 -13.71 -5.04 6.74
N TYR A 213 -12.48 -4.56 6.51
CA TYR A 213 -11.31 -5.40 6.33
C TYR A 213 -11.02 -6.20 7.60
N LYS A 214 -10.62 -7.46 7.43
CA LYS A 214 -10.20 -8.32 8.55
C LYS A 214 -8.86 -8.93 8.21
N SER A 215 -7.85 -8.52 8.97
CA SER A 215 -6.50 -9.08 8.88
C SER A 215 -6.37 -10.45 9.54
N PHE A 216 -7.27 -10.76 10.47
CA PHE A 216 -7.19 -11.89 11.40
C PHE A 216 -5.96 -11.87 12.33
N PHE A 217 -5.29 -10.73 12.40
CA PHE A 217 -4.17 -10.50 13.29
C PHE A 217 -4.59 -9.72 14.53
N GLU A 218 -3.78 -9.87 15.56
CA GLU A 218 -3.84 -9.08 16.78
C GLU A 218 -2.67 -8.10 16.79
N ASN A 219 -2.89 -6.93 17.38
CA ASN A 219 -1.81 -5.96 17.59
C ASN A 219 -0.62 -6.61 18.33
N LYS A 220 0.60 -6.34 17.87
CA LYS A 220 1.88 -6.93 18.30
C LYS A 220 2.10 -8.40 17.89
N ARG A 221 1.19 -9.02 17.13
CA ARG A 221 1.30 -10.39 16.63
C ARG A 221 1.21 -10.50 15.11
N ALA A 222 1.00 -9.41 14.38
CA ALA A 222 0.79 -9.45 12.93
C ALA A 222 2.09 -9.69 12.14
N ASN A 223 3.24 -9.34 12.71
CA ASN A 223 4.54 -9.47 12.06
C ASN A 223 5.11 -10.90 11.99
N THR A 224 4.43 -11.90 12.56
CA THR A 224 4.91 -13.29 12.58
C THR A 224 3.77 -14.27 12.39
N ILE A 225 3.95 -15.25 11.51
CA ILE A 225 3.03 -16.38 11.32
C ILE A 225 3.76 -17.71 11.43
N ASP A 226 3.04 -18.74 11.86
CA ASP A 226 3.45 -20.13 11.76
C ASP A 226 2.67 -20.82 10.63
N LEU A 227 3.36 -21.13 9.53
CA LEU A 227 2.77 -21.80 8.37
C LEU A 227 2.52 -23.30 8.58
N THR A 228 3.02 -23.91 9.68
CA THR A 228 2.66 -25.28 10.08
C THR A 228 1.36 -25.33 10.85
N ASN A 229 0.93 -24.19 11.39
CA ASN A 229 -0.37 -24.05 12.01
C ASN A 229 -1.43 -23.74 10.94
N GLU A 230 -2.25 -24.73 10.60
CA GLU A 230 -3.27 -24.62 9.54
C GLU A 230 -4.21 -23.42 9.74
N LYS A 231 -4.61 -23.11 10.98
CA LYS A 231 -5.49 -21.98 11.28
C LYS A 231 -4.80 -20.64 11.00
N GLN A 232 -3.53 -20.49 11.39
CA GLN A 232 -2.78 -19.26 11.11
C GLN A 232 -2.51 -19.10 9.61
N LYS A 233 -2.12 -20.19 8.92
CA LYS A 233 -1.93 -20.20 7.47
C LYS A 233 -3.20 -19.76 6.72
N GLU A 234 -4.34 -20.36 7.08
CA GLU A 234 -5.65 -20.04 6.49
C GLU A 234 -6.07 -18.59 6.78
N ASN A 235 -5.93 -18.13 8.02
CA ASN A 235 -6.21 -16.75 8.39
C ASN A 235 -5.34 -15.76 7.60
N PHE A 236 -4.06 -16.07 7.43
CA PHE A 236 -3.14 -15.23 6.68
C PHE A 236 -3.49 -15.19 5.18
N LYS A 237 -3.88 -16.32 4.60
CA LYS A 237 -4.38 -16.38 3.22
C LYS A 237 -5.62 -15.50 3.04
N LYS A 238 -6.61 -15.66 3.93
CA LYS A 238 -7.83 -14.83 3.94
C LYS A 238 -7.54 -13.35 4.11
N SER A 239 -6.53 -13.00 4.90
CA SER A 239 -6.04 -11.62 5.04
C SER A 239 -5.67 -11.00 3.68
N ILE A 240 -4.89 -11.74 2.88
CA ILE A 240 -4.46 -11.31 1.53
C ILE A 240 -5.66 -11.25 0.57
N GLU A 241 -6.53 -12.25 0.59
CA GLU A 241 -7.76 -12.29 -0.22
C GLU A 241 -8.70 -11.11 0.11
N ASN A 242 -8.85 -10.78 1.39
CA ASN A 242 -9.62 -9.63 1.85
C ASN A 242 -9.01 -8.32 1.35
N ALA A 243 -7.69 -8.16 1.40
CA ALA A 243 -7.02 -6.96 0.91
C ALA A 243 -7.26 -6.77 -0.60
N ILE A 244 -7.10 -7.83 -1.39
CA ILE A 244 -7.39 -7.83 -2.84
C ILE A 244 -8.85 -7.45 -3.09
N THR A 245 -9.78 -8.08 -2.37
CA THR A 245 -11.22 -7.81 -2.51
C THR A 245 -11.58 -6.38 -2.14
N SER A 246 -11.00 -5.84 -1.07
CA SER A 246 -11.19 -4.44 -0.66
C SER A 246 -10.69 -3.46 -1.71
N ILE A 247 -9.53 -3.70 -2.31
CA ILE A 247 -9.00 -2.85 -3.40
C ILE A 247 -9.92 -2.89 -4.62
N GLU A 248 -10.44 -4.08 -4.99
CA GLU A 248 -11.36 -4.22 -6.13
C GLU A 248 -12.72 -3.57 -5.89
N LYS A 249 -13.27 -3.71 -4.68
CA LYS A 249 -14.50 -3.02 -4.26
C LYS A 249 -14.28 -1.51 -4.33
N ARG A 250 -13.17 -1.01 -3.77
CA ARG A 250 -12.82 0.40 -3.78
C ARG A 250 -12.64 0.93 -5.20
N ALA A 251 -12.00 0.18 -6.10
CA ALA A 251 -11.86 0.57 -7.50
C ALA A 251 -13.22 0.82 -8.19
N LYS A 252 -14.24 0.01 -7.89
CA LYS A 252 -15.61 0.23 -8.39
C LYS A 252 -16.23 1.49 -7.80
N GLN A 253 -16.14 1.67 -6.48
CA GLN A 253 -16.66 2.87 -5.79
C GLN A 253 -16.02 4.16 -6.32
N LEU A 254 -14.70 4.17 -6.52
CA LEU A 254 -13.98 5.32 -7.06
C LEU A 254 -14.37 5.62 -8.51
N PHE A 255 -14.55 4.58 -9.33
CA PHE A 255 -15.03 4.74 -10.71
C PHE A 255 -16.44 5.34 -10.76
N GLU A 256 -17.36 4.86 -9.92
CA GLU A 256 -18.70 5.43 -9.81
C GLU A 256 -18.66 6.88 -9.36
N LYS A 257 -17.87 7.21 -8.33
CA LYS A 257 -17.67 8.60 -7.87
C LYS A 257 -17.08 9.51 -8.94
N CYS A 258 -16.20 9.00 -9.80
CA CYS A 258 -15.63 9.79 -10.89
C CYS A 258 -16.65 10.13 -11.99
N ASN A 259 -17.66 9.28 -12.21
CA ASN A 259 -18.60 9.41 -13.33
C ASN A 259 -20.00 9.90 -12.94
N ASN A 260 -20.37 9.87 -11.67
CA ASN A 260 -21.69 10.29 -11.19
C ASN A 260 -21.79 11.80 -10.89
N PHE A 261 -20.92 12.63 -11.48
CA PHE A 261 -20.96 14.09 -11.39
C PHE A 261 -20.70 14.74 -12.75
#